data_AF-A0A7Y9RJX5-F1
#
_entry.id   AF-A0A7Y9RJX5-F1
#
_cell.length_a   1.000
_cell.length_b   1.000
_cell.length_c   1.000
_cell.angle_alpha   90.00
_cell.angle_beta   90.00
_cell.angle_gamma   90.00
#
_symmetry.space_group_name_H-M   'P 1'
#
loop_
_entity.id
_entity.type
_entity.pdbx_description
1 polymer ?
#
loop_
_entity_poly.entity_id
_entity_poly.type
_entity_poly.pdbx_seq_one_letter_code
_entity_poly.pdbx_strand_id
1 'polypeptide(L)' 'MTEHQLMEQECRIARYRRLEREVTDPLAACLLHGIVEELEAELRKERPDWHGPRD' A
#
# COMPACT_ATOMS: atom_id res chain seq x y z
N MET A 1 9.75 12.32 3.23
CA MET A 1 8.41 12.78 2.81
C MET A 1 7.81 13.73 3.85
N THR A 2 6.91 14.64 3.47
CA THR A 2 6.15 15.42 4.46
C THR A 2 5.03 14.57 5.08
N GLU A 3 4.54 14.94 6.26
CA GLU A 3 3.44 14.21 6.94
C GLU A 3 2.20 14.05 6.04
N HIS A 4 1.90 15.08 5.23
CA HIS A 4 0.82 15.02 4.24
C HIS A 4 1.06 13.93 3.18
N GLN A 5 2.29 13.84 2.65
CA GLN A 5 2.66 12.81 1.67
C GLN A 5 2.61 11.40 2.27
N LEU A 6 2.98 11.24 3.55
CA LEU A 6 2.88 9.95 4.24
C LEU A 6 1.42 9.51 4.40
N MET A 7 0.54 10.44 4.79
CA MET A 7 -0.90 10.17 4.89
C MET A 7 -1.51 9.84 3.52
N GLU A 8 -1.10 10.55 2.45
CA GLU A 8 -1.50 10.23 1.09
C GLU A 8 -1.03 8.84 0.65
N GLN A 9 0.19 8.46 1.03
CA GLN A 9 0.76 7.14 0.74
C GLN A 9 0.00 6.04 1.47
N GLU A 10 -0.32 6.21 2.76
CA GLU A 10 -1.18 5.30 3.52
C GLU A 10 -2.56 5.14 2.85
N CYS A 11 -3.17 6.25 2.43
CA CYS A 11 -4.44 6.24 1.69
C CYS A 11 -4.34 5.53 0.34
N ARG A 12 -3.20 5.62 -0.35
CA ARG A 12 -2.97 4.89 -1.62
C ARG A 12 -2.82 3.39 -1.38
N ILE A 13 -2.05 2.99 -0.37
CA ILE A 13 -1.86 1.59 0.03
C ILE A 13 -3.22 0.94 0.37
N ALA A 14 -4.02 1.58 1.22
CA ALA A 14 -5.34 1.06 1.61
C ALA A 14 -6.27 0.87 0.40
N ARG A 15 -6.22 1.80 -0.56
CA ARG A 15 -7.01 1.74 -1.79
C ARG A 15 -6.57 0.61 -2.71
N TYR A 16 -5.27 0.42 -2.89
CA TYR A 16 -4.75 -0.66 -3.74
C TYR A 16 -4.99 -2.03 -3.12
N ARG A 17 -4.88 -2.19 -1.79
CA ARG A 17 -5.29 -3.44 -1.11
C ARG A 17 -6.77 -3.76 -1.30
N ARG A 18 -7.63 -2.74 -1.24
CA ARG A 18 -9.05 -2.94 -1.53
C ARG A 18 -9.26 -3.37 -2.98
N LEU A 19 -8.58 -2.73 -3.91
CA LEU A 19 -8.64 -3.07 -5.33
C LEU A 19 -8.12 -4.49 -5.62
N GLU A 20 -7.06 -4.91 -4.93
CA GLU A 20 -6.52 -6.28 -4.98
C GLU A 20 -7.56 -7.32 -4.59
N ARG A 21 -8.42 -7.03 -3.59
CA ARG A 21 -9.52 -7.91 -3.17
C ARG A 21 -10.73 -7.88 -4.12
N GLU A 22 -10.91 -6.78 -4.86
CA GLU A 22 -12.05 -6.59 -5.78
C GLU A 22 -11.73 -7.09 -7.21
N VAL A 23 -10.46 -7.15 -7.59
CA VAL A 23 -10.05 -7.59 -8.93
C VAL A 23 -10.19 -9.11 -9.07
N THR A 24 -10.77 -9.53 -10.19
CA THR A 24 -10.95 -10.96 -10.51
C THR A 24 -9.85 -11.53 -11.39
N ASP A 25 -9.10 -10.65 -12.07
CA ASP A 25 -7.96 -11.04 -12.88
C ASP A 25 -6.75 -11.36 -11.98
N PRO A 26 -6.22 -12.60 -12.03
CA PRO A 26 -5.15 -13.03 -11.14
C PRO A 26 -3.82 -12.33 -11.43
N LEU A 27 -3.56 -11.92 -12.68
CA LEU A 27 -2.36 -11.16 -13.02
C LEU A 27 -2.44 -9.76 -12.41
N ALA A 28 -3.57 -9.09 -12.54
CA ALA A 28 -3.81 -7.78 -11.95
C ALA A 28 -3.72 -7.81 -10.42
N ALA A 29 -4.23 -8.87 -9.77
CA ALA A 29 -4.06 -9.07 -8.33
C ALA A 29 -2.57 -9.17 -7.95
N CYS A 30 -1.78 -9.99 -8.66
CA CYS A 30 -0.34 -10.10 -8.43
C CYS A 30 0.41 -8.76 -8.65
N LEU A 31 0.04 -8.00 -9.67
CA LEU A 31 0.65 -6.69 -9.94
C LEU A 31 0.31 -5.68 -8.84
N LEU A 32 -0.95 -5.64 -8.40
CA LEU A 32 -1.38 -4.79 -7.30
C LEU A 32 -0.67 -5.16 -5.99
N HIS A 33 -0.49 -6.45 -5.72
CA HIS A 33 0.27 -6.92 -4.58
C HIS A 33 1.70 -6.38 -4.59
N GLY A 34 2.42 -6.52 -5.70
CA GLY A 34 3.79 -6.00 -5.83
C GLY A 34 3.88 -4.48 -5.66
N ILE A 35 2.91 -3.73 -6.20
CA ILE A 35 2.81 -2.28 -6.01
C ILE A 35 2.60 -1.93 -4.52
N VAL A 36 1.71 -2.66 -3.84
CA VAL A 36 1.45 -2.47 -2.40
C VAL A 36 2.70 -2.75 -1.58
N GLU A 37 3.42 -3.84 -1.85
CA GLU A 37 4.67 -4.19 -1.15
C GLU A 37 5.74 -3.11 -1.30
N GLU A 38 5.90 -2.55 -2.51
CA GLU A 38 6.86 -1.48 -2.77
C GLU A 38 6.49 -0.20 -2.01
N LEU A 39 5.22 0.20 -2.06
CA LEU A 39 4.72 1.38 -1.34
C LEU A 39 4.82 1.23 0.18
N GLU A 40 4.56 0.02 0.71
CA GLU A 40 4.70 -0.29 2.14
C GLU A 40 6.17 -0.29 2.57
N ALA A 41 7.08 -0.77 1.72
CA ALA A 41 8.51 -0.75 1.99
C ALA A 41 9.07 0.68 2.01
N GLU A 42 8.65 1.53 1.08
CA GLU A 42 8.95 2.97 1.11
C GLU A 42 8.41 3.62 2.37
N LEU A 43 7.16 3.34 2.72
CA LEU A 43 6.53 3.90 3.91
C LEU A 43 7.22 3.44 5.20
N ARG A 44 7.72 2.21 5.27
CA ARG A 44 8.53 1.73 6.40
C ARG A 44 9.89 2.42 6.54
N LYS A 45 10.51 2.79 5.42
CA LYS A 45 11.77 3.56 5.44
C LYS A 45 11.54 4.95 6.03
N GLU A 46 10.40 5.55 5.72
CA GLU A 46 10.02 6.88 6.20
C GLU A 46 9.40 6.87 7.61
N ARG A 47 8.67 5.81 7.96
CA ARG A 47 8.07 5.54 9.28
C ARG A 47 8.37 4.10 9.71
N PRO A 48 9.43 3.89 10.52
CA PRO A 48 9.78 2.57 11.02
C PRO A 48 8.67 1.90 11.83
N ASP A 49 7.81 2.69 12.49
CA ASP A 49 6.67 2.24 13.28
C ASP A 49 5.41 1.90 12.43
N TRP A 50 5.48 1.98 11.10
CA TRP A 50 4.38 1.59 10.24
C TRP A 50 4.31 0.06 10.09
N HIS A 51 3.19 -0.51 10.56
CA HIS A 51 2.90 -1.94 10.48
C HIS A 51 1.87 -2.31 9.40
N GLY A 52 1.53 -1.37 8.51
CA GLY A 52 0.39 -1.53 7.62
C GLY A 52 -0.92 -1.15 8.29
N PRO A 53 -2.03 -1.04 7.53
CA PRO A 53 -3.35 -1.03 8.13
C PRO A 53 -3.53 -2.33 8.94
N ARG A 54 -3.82 -2.20 10.23
CA ARG A 54 -4.27 -3.33 11.06
C ARG A 54 -5.61 -3.78 10.48
N ASP A 55 -5.62 -4.90 9.75
CA ASP A 55 -6.85 -5.61 9.34
C ASP A 55 -7.65 -6.04 10.58
#